data_AF-A0A2Y9C1X2-F1
#
_entry.id   AF-A0A2Y9C1X2-F1
#
_cell.length_a   1.000
_cell.length_b   1.000
_cell.length_c   1.000
_cell.angle_alpha   90.00
_cell.angle_beta   90.00
_cell.angle_gamma   90.00
#
_symmetry.space_group_name_H-M   'P 1'
#
loop_
_entity.id
_entity.type
_entity.pdbx_description
1 polymer ?
#
loop_
_entity_poly.entity_id
_entity_poly.type
_entity_poly.pdbx_seq_one_letter_code
_entity_poly.pdbx_strand_id
1 'polypeptide(L)'
;MNMPNLPDIPSLSEMRDGVRDGMAEVRESISDARQDAKALLAAVKPKLRGWLHLVMAPLALIAGIVLIATSDTTSGRVGAIVFTITAVLLFGTSAVYHRGTWSPGTAMTLRRMDHANIFLIIAGTYTPFALTLLPAAEARSLLIIVWTGAILGVCFRVFWTGAPRWLYVPVYLALGWVAVFYVKPMLHGGGPAVLTLIITGGALYTIGAIIYGTKRPNPSPRWFGFHEIFHTFTILAFVVHYVAASMAIYGHDVTATTLAH
;
A
#
# COMPACT_ATOMS: atom_id res chain seq x y z
N MET A 1 -25.01 -70.94 -45.61
CA MET A 1 -25.38 -70.29 -44.33
C MET A 1 -24.15 -69.54 -43.87
N ASN A 2 -24.09 -68.22 -44.12
CA ASN A 2 -22.92 -67.42 -43.76
C ASN A 2 -23.04 -67.09 -42.27
N MET A 3 -22.12 -67.57 -41.43
CA MET A 3 -22.11 -67.17 -40.02
C MET A 3 -21.76 -65.68 -39.94
N PRO A 4 -22.48 -64.88 -39.14
CA PRO A 4 -22.07 -63.51 -38.90
C PRO A 4 -20.71 -63.52 -38.20
N ASN A 5 -19.76 -62.72 -38.67
CA ASN A 5 -18.51 -62.50 -37.96
C ASN A 5 -18.84 -61.97 -36.56
N LEU A 6 -18.36 -62.69 -35.53
CA LEU A 6 -18.42 -62.19 -34.16
C LEU A 6 -17.55 -60.93 -34.06
N PRO A 7 -18.03 -59.86 -33.41
CA PRO A 7 -17.23 -58.67 -33.23
C PRO A 7 -16.00 -58.98 -32.37
N ASP A 8 -14.86 -58.44 -32.76
CA ASP A 8 -13.59 -58.58 -32.04
C ASP A 8 -13.72 -57.92 -30.66
N ILE A 9 -13.46 -58.70 -29.60
CA ILE A 9 -13.58 -58.23 -28.21
C ILE A 9 -12.19 -57.77 -27.76
N PRO A 10 -12.02 -56.51 -27.31
CA PRO A 10 -10.73 -56.00 -26.89
C PRO A 10 -10.15 -56.82 -25.73
N SER A 11 -8.83 -57.00 -25.76
CA SER A 11 -8.08 -57.66 -24.70
C SER A 11 -8.13 -56.88 -23.38
N LEU A 12 -7.89 -57.56 -22.26
CA LEU A 12 -7.84 -56.92 -20.93
C LEU A 12 -6.79 -55.80 -20.86
N SER A 13 -5.69 -55.92 -21.60
CA SER A 13 -4.68 -54.87 -21.72
C SER A 13 -5.21 -53.65 -22.45
N GLU A 14 -5.91 -53.82 -23.57
CA GLU A 14 -6.49 -52.72 -24.35
C GLU A 14 -7.60 -52.02 -23.56
N MET A 15 -8.44 -52.79 -22.85
CA MET A 15 -9.42 -52.22 -21.92
C MET A 15 -8.75 -51.41 -20.81
N ARG A 16 -7.66 -51.92 -20.21
CA ARG A 16 -6.94 -51.22 -19.13
C ARG A 16 -6.27 -49.95 -19.61
N ASP A 17 -5.65 -49.98 -20.78
CA ASP A 17 -4.98 -48.82 -21.37
C ASP A 17 -6.01 -47.75 -21.80
N GLY A 18 -7.14 -48.16 -22.39
CA GLY A 18 -8.25 -47.24 -22.68
C GLY A 18 -8.84 -46.58 -21.44
N VAL A 19 -8.96 -47.31 -20.33
CA VAL A 19 -9.37 -46.73 -19.03
C VAL A 19 -8.33 -45.74 -18.51
N ARG A 20 -7.03 -46.07 -18.58
CA ARG A 20 -5.95 -45.17 -18.13
C ARG A 20 -5.93 -43.87 -18.93
N ASP A 21 -6.03 -43.97 -20.24
CA ASP A 21 -5.96 -42.82 -21.14
C ASP A 21 -7.21 -41.94 -20.97
N GLY A 22 -8.40 -42.53 -20.83
CA GLY A 22 -9.62 -41.80 -20.48
C GLY A 22 -9.53 -41.10 -19.12
N MET A 23 -8.91 -41.72 -18.11
CA MET A 23 -8.67 -41.04 -16.82
C MET A 23 -7.65 -39.89 -16.92
N ALA A 24 -6.66 -40.00 -17.80
CA ALA A 24 -5.68 -38.94 -18.04
C ALA A 24 -6.35 -37.73 -18.70
N GLU A 25 -7.18 -37.95 -19.73
CA GLU A 25 -7.94 -36.90 -20.42
C GLU A 25 -8.92 -36.17 -19.48
N VAL A 26 -9.63 -36.92 -18.63
CA VAL A 26 -10.50 -36.34 -17.60
C VAL A 26 -9.69 -35.50 -16.61
N ARG A 27 -8.51 -35.95 -16.20
CA ARG A 27 -7.64 -35.21 -15.28
C ARG A 27 -7.14 -33.90 -15.89
N GLU A 28 -6.75 -33.94 -17.17
CA GLU A 28 -6.29 -32.76 -17.92
C GLU A 28 -7.42 -31.74 -18.08
N SER A 29 -8.61 -32.20 -18.48
CA SER A 29 -9.81 -31.36 -18.58
C SER A 29 -10.17 -30.68 -17.25
N ILE A 30 -10.05 -31.40 -16.13
CA ILE A 30 -10.27 -30.85 -14.79
C ILE A 30 -9.20 -29.81 -14.43
N SER A 31 -7.93 -30.01 -14.81
CA SER A 31 -6.88 -29.01 -14.56
C SER A 31 -7.10 -27.73 -15.35
N ASP A 32 -7.50 -27.84 -16.61
CA ASP A 32 -7.76 -26.69 -17.49
C ASP A 32 -8.96 -25.88 -16.99
N ALA A 33 -10.06 -26.54 -16.68
CA ALA A 33 -11.24 -25.88 -16.10
C ALA A 33 -10.91 -25.16 -14.77
N ARG A 34 -10.03 -25.74 -13.93
CA ARG A 34 -9.55 -25.09 -12.70
C ARG A 34 -8.67 -23.88 -12.99
N GLN A 35 -7.87 -23.92 -14.06
CA GLN A 35 -6.99 -22.82 -14.46
C GLN A 35 -7.81 -21.65 -15.03
N ASP A 36 -8.79 -21.93 -15.86
CA ASP A 36 -9.74 -20.95 -16.41
C ASP A 36 -10.57 -20.31 -15.29
N ALA A 37 -11.08 -21.11 -14.36
CA ALA A 37 -11.79 -20.59 -13.19
C ALA A 37 -10.90 -19.66 -12.34
N LYS A 38 -9.62 -20.00 -12.16
CA LYS A 38 -8.65 -19.12 -11.49
C LYS A 38 -8.41 -17.83 -12.27
N ALA A 39 -8.32 -17.89 -13.59
CA ALA A 39 -8.14 -16.72 -14.44
C ALA A 39 -9.36 -15.79 -14.39
N LEU A 40 -10.57 -16.35 -14.46
CA LEU A 40 -11.83 -15.63 -14.28
C LEU A 40 -11.92 -14.98 -12.89
N LEU A 41 -11.61 -15.72 -11.83
CA LEU A 41 -11.58 -15.17 -10.46
C LEU A 41 -10.54 -14.07 -10.31
N ALA A 42 -9.39 -14.17 -10.96
CA ALA A 42 -8.36 -13.14 -10.96
C ALA A 42 -8.76 -11.89 -11.77
N ALA A 43 -9.62 -12.04 -12.78
CA ALA A 43 -10.17 -10.94 -13.56
C ALA A 43 -11.27 -10.16 -12.81
N VAL A 44 -11.93 -10.80 -11.84
CA VAL A 44 -12.97 -10.15 -11.03
C VAL A 44 -12.35 -9.37 -9.88
N LYS A 45 -12.64 -8.07 -9.83
CA LYS A 45 -12.24 -7.18 -8.73
C LYS A 45 -12.79 -7.70 -7.39
N PRO A 46 -11.98 -7.79 -6.33
CA PRO A 46 -12.47 -8.27 -5.04
C PRO A 46 -13.57 -7.37 -4.47
N LYS A 47 -14.53 -7.95 -3.74
CA LYS A 47 -15.70 -7.22 -3.22
C LYS A 47 -15.35 -6.10 -2.23
N LEU A 48 -14.31 -6.29 -1.41
CA LEU A 48 -13.89 -5.29 -0.42
C LEU A 48 -12.94 -4.23 -1.00
N ARG A 49 -12.64 -4.28 -2.30
CA ARG A 49 -11.75 -3.32 -2.96
C ARG A 49 -12.23 -1.88 -2.74
N GLY A 50 -11.33 -1.06 -2.19
CA GLY A 50 -11.55 0.36 -1.95
C GLY A 50 -12.32 0.72 -0.68
N TRP A 51 -12.98 -0.23 0.00
CA TRP A 51 -13.76 0.07 1.21
C TRP A 51 -12.89 0.57 2.37
N LEU A 52 -11.73 -0.05 2.56
CA LEU A 52 -10.78 0.34 3.62
C LEU A 52 -10.39 1.82 3.50
N HIS A 53 -9.99 2.27 2.31
CA HIS A 53 -9.63 3.67 2.09
C HIS A 53 -10.84 4.61 2.06
N LEU A 54 -12.02 4.14 1.65
CA LEU A 54 -13.27 4.91 1.73
C LEU A 54 -13.61 5.28 3.18
N VAL A 55 -13.48 4.34 4.11
CA VAL A 55 -13.69 4.59 5.54
C VAL A 55 -12.54 5.43 6.12
N MET A 56 -11.31 5.15 5.72
CA MET A 56 -10.14 5.86 6.25
C MET A 56 -10.08 7.32 5.83
N ALA A 57 -10.55 7.69 4.63
CA ALA A 57 -10.46 9.06 4.13
C ALA A 57 -11.10 10.12 5.06
N PRO A 58 -12.38 10.00 5.49
CA PRO A 58 -12.96 10.94 6.46
C PRO A 58 -12.30 10.85 7.84
N LEU A 59 -11.89 9.66 8.28
CA LEU A 59 -11.18 9.51 9.57
C LEU A 59 -9.83 10.23 9.56
N ALA A 60 -9.07 10.15 8.47
CA ALA A 60 -7.79 10.84 8.30
C ALA A 60 -7.99 12.36 8.26
N LEU A 61 -9.07 12.84 7.62
CA LEU A 61 -9.42 14.26 7.63
C LEU A 61 -9.73 14.75 9.05
N ILE A 62 -10.60 14.05 9.79
CA ILE A 62 -10.96 14.41 11.17
C ILE A 62 -9.74 14.39 12.08
N ALA A 63 -8.96 13.30 12.05
CA ALA A 63 -7.74 13.15 12.83
C ALA A 63 -6.72 14.26 12.51
N GLY A 64 -6.58 14.61 11.23
CA GLY A 64 -5.73 15.70 10.77
C GLY A 64 -6.21 17.07 11.24
N ILE A 65 -7.51 17.35 11.20
CA ILE A 65 -8.10 18.58 11.76
C ILE A 65 -7.77 18.71 13.25
N VAL A 66 -7.92 17.62 14.02
CA VAL A 66 -7.54 17.59 15.44
C VAL A 66 -6.06 17.94 15.59
N LEU A 67 -5.17 17.30 14.83
CA LEU A 67 -3.72 17.54 14.88
C LEU A 67 -3.35 19.00 14.56
N ILE A 68 -4.04 19.62 13.60
CA ILE A 68 -3.83 21.01 13.21
C ILE A 68 -4.33 21.96 14.30
N ALA A 69 -5.52 21.70 14.84
CA ALA A 69 -6.18 22.56 15.82
C ALA A 69 -5.47 22.56 17.18
N THR A 70 -4.87 21.44 17.57
CA THR A 70 -4.16 21.27 18.84
C THR A 70 -2.65 21.44 18.70
N SER A 71 -2.16 21.99 17.57
CA SER A 71 -0.75 22.31 17.40
C SER A 71 -0.48 23.74 17.86
N ASP A 72 0.35 23.90 18.88
CA ASP A 72 0.67 25.22 19.46
C ASP A 72 1.76 25.98 18.71
N THR A 73 2.66 25.26 18.03
CA THR A 73 3.73 25.88 17.23
C THR A 73 3.33 26.02 15.75
N THR A 74 3.84 27.06 15.09
CA THR A 74 3.68 27.24 13.63
C THR A 74 4.29 26.06 12.86
N SER A 75 5.47 25.59 13.26
CA SER A 75 6.15 24.46 12.62
C SER A 75 5.35 23.17 12.74
N GLY A 76 4.82 22.86 13.93
CA GLY A 76 3.93 21.72 14.15
C GLY A 76 2.67 21.82 13.30
N ARG A 77 2.06 23.01 13.22
CA ARG A 77 0.81 23.23 12.49
C ARG A 77 1.00 23.08 10.99
N VAL A 78 2.09 23.61 10.44
CA VAL A 78 2.46 23.41 9.03
C VAL A 78 2.71 21.92 8.75
N GLY A 79 3.44 21.23 9.62
CA GLY A 79 3.66 19.79 9.51
C GLY A 79 2.36 18.99 9.52
N ALA A 80 1.43 19.31 10.43
CA ALA A 80 0.12 18.70 10.52
C ALA A 80 -0.74 18.95 9.28
N ILE A 81 -0.75 20.18 8.74
CA ILE A 81 -1.47 20.53 7.50
C ILE A 81 -0.97 19.67 6.34
N VAL A 82 0.35 19.62 6.14
CA VAL A 82 0.96 18.87 5.04
C VAL A 82 0.69 17.37 5.17
N PHE A 83 0.83 16.81 6.37
CA PHE A 83 0.50 15.41 6.64
C PHE A 83 -0.98 15.11 6.35
N THR A 84 -1.89 15.99 6.79
CA THR A 84 -3.33 15.84 6.59
C THR A 84 -3.71 15.90 5.12
N ILE A 85 -3.24 16.90 4.37
CA ILE A 85 -3.57 17.07 2.96
C ILE A 85 -3.10 15.84 2.16
N THR A 86 -1.87 15.40 2.38
CA THR A 86 -1.32 14.24 1.66
C THR A 86 -2.05 12.95 2.01
N ALA A 87 -2.50 12.78 3.26
CA ALA A 87 -3.28 11.61 3.68
C ALA A 87 -4.67 11.60 3.07
N VAL A 88 -5.36 12.74 3.05
CA VAL A 88 -6.68 12.89 2.42
C VAL A 88 -6.58 12.66 0.91
N LEU A 89 -5.52 13.17 0.25
CA LEU A 89 -5.26 12.91 -1.16
C LEU A 89 -5.06 11.42 -1.42
N LEU A 90 -4.23 10.74 -0.62
CA LEU A 90 -4.00 9.30 -0.73
C LEU A 90 -5.31 8.51 -0.57
N PHE A 91 -5.92 8.57 0.61
CA PHE A 91 -7.08 7.73 0.94
C PHE A 91 -8.31 8.11 0.11
N GLY A 92 -8.55 9.40 -0.09
CA GLY A 92 -9.68 9.89 -0.87
C GLY A 92 -9.59 9.51 -2.34
N THR A 93 -8.44 9.74 -2.99
CA THR A 93 -8.24 9.36 -4.39
C THR A 93 -8.35 7.84 -4.56
N SER A 94 -7.79 7.08 -3.64
CA SER A 94 -7.85 5.62 -3.68
C SER A 94 -9.28 5.09 -3.51
N ALA A 95 -10.05 5.69 -2.61
CA ALA A 95 -11.47 5.38 -2.44
C ALA A 95 -12.26 5.66 -3.73
N VAL A 96 -12.12 6.85 -4.32
CA VAL A 96 -12.81 7.24 -5.56
C VAL A 96 -12.43 6.29 -6.71
N TYR A 97 -11.13 6.05 -6.90
CA TYR A 97 -10.62 5.15 -7.92
C TYR A 97 -11.23 3.74 -7.79
N HIS A 98 -11.21 3.18 -6.58
CA HIS A 98 -11.63 1.80 -6.35
C HIS A 98 -13.12 1.60 -6.13
N ARG A 99 -13.91 2.62 -5.81
CA ARG A 99 -15.35 2.46 -5.57
C ARG A 99 -16.22 2.85 -6.77
N GLY A 100 -15.73 3.72 -7.65
CA GLY A 100 -16.48 4.11 -8.83
C GLY A 100 -16.41 3.13 -10.00
N THR A 101 -17.35 3.30 -10.92
CA THR A 101 -17.41 2.63 -12.23
C THR A 101 -17.14 3.68 -13.29
N TRP A 102 -15.90 3.72 -13.77
CA TRP A 102 -15.39 4.82 -14.57
C TRP A 102 -15.21 4.41 -16.03
N SER A 103 -15.28 5.39 -16.94
CA SER A 103 -14.82 5.18 -18.32
C SER A 103 -13.33 4.79 -18.34
N PRO A 104 -12.83 4.11 -19.38
CA PRO A 104 -11.44 3.67 -19.45
C PRO A 104 -10.43 4.81 -19.24
N GLY A 105 -10.70 5.99 -19.82
CA GLY A 105 -9.86 7.19 -19.67
C GLY A 105 -9.83 7.69 -18.22
N THR A 106 -10.99 7.85 -17.59
CA THR A 106 -11.09 8.31 -16.20
C THR A 106 -10.47 7.30 -15.24
N ALA A 107 -10.71 6.00 -15.43
CA ALA A 107 -10.09 4.94 -14.63
C ALA A 107 -8.56 4.98 -14.72
N MET A 108 -8.01 5.24 -15.91
CA MET A 108 -6.58 5.38 -16.11
C MET A 108 -6.01 6.60 -15.39
N THR A 109 -6.66 7.77 -15.46
CA THR A 109 -6.23 8.98 -14.75
C THR A 109 -6.29 8.78 -13.24
N LEU A 110 -7.40 8.26 -12.70
CA LEU A 110 -7.54 8.00 -11.26
C LEU A 110 -6.50 7.00 -10.76
N ARG A 111 -6.18 5.96 -11.55
CA ARG A 111 -5.09 5.02 -11.23
C ARG A 111 -3.73 5.71 -11.15
N ARG A 112 -3.45 6.66 -12.05
CA ARG A 112 -2.20 7.44 -12.02
C ARG A 112 -2.12 8.27 -10.75
N MET A 113 -3.21 8.97 -10.42
CA MET A 113 -3.29 9.80 -9.21
C MET A 113 -3.14 8.95 -7.94
N ASP A 114 -3.86 7.84 -7.86
CA ASP A 114 -3.81 6.89 -6.73
C ASP A 114 -2.37 6.41 -6.46
N HIS A 115 -1.65 6.00 -7.51
CA HIS A 115 -0.26 5.56 -7.37
C HIS A 115 0.73 6.72 -7.15
N ALA A 116 0.49 7.89 -7.74
CA ALA A 116 1.34 9.06 -7.57
C ALA A 116 1.25 9.61 -6.13
N ASN A 117 0.07 9.57 -5.51
CA ASN A 117 -0.15 10.05 -4.16
C ASN A 117 0.66 9.27 -3.09
N ILE A 118 1.11 8.04 -3.40
CA ILE A 118 2.03 7.29 -2.52
C ILE A 118 3.33 8.08 -2.30
N PHE A 119 3.86 8.74 -3.33
CA PHE A 119 5.04 9.61 -3.18
C PHE A 119 4.76 10.81 -2.29
N LEU A 120 3.59 11.44 -2.46
CA LEU A 120 3.20 12.61 -1.69
C LEU A 120 3.00 12.29 -0.22
N ILE A 121 2.32 11.18 0.13
CA ILE A 121 2.14 10.81 1.54
C ILE A 121 3.46 10.40 2.20
N ILE A 122 4.43 9.83 1.47
CA ILE A 122 5.77 9.57 2.03
C ILE A 122 6.40 10.89 2.48
N ALA A 123 6.50 11.87 1.59
CA ALA A 123 7.04 13.20 1.95
C ALA A 123 6.19 13.93 3.00
N GLY A 124 4.87 13.79 2.91
CA GLY A 124 3.93 14.37 3.87
C GLY A 124 4.09 13.79 5.27
N THR A 125 4.37 12.49 5.39
CA THR A 125 4.67 11.80 6.66
C THR A 125 5.98 12.29 7.28
N TYR A 126 7.01 12.52 6.47
CA TYR A 126 8.26 13.10 6.95
C TYR A 126 8.14 14.52 7.48
N THR A 127 7.20 15.30 6.94
CA THR A 127 7.13 16.74 7.18
C THR A 127 6.92 17.12 8.66
N PRO A 128 5.93 16.57 9.41
CA PRO A 128 5.80 16.88 10.84
C PRO A 128 7.04 16.45 11.63
N PHE A 129 7.64 15.29 11.33
CA PHE A 129 8.85 14.84 12.02
C PHE A 129 10.03 15.78 11.77
N ALA A 130 10.28 16.14 10.51
CA ALA A 130 11.33 17.09 10.14
C ALA A 130 11.18 18.43 10.88
N LEU A 131 9.97 18.99 10.88
CA LEU A 131 9.72 20.32 11.44
C LEU A 131 9.67 20.38 12.97
N THR A 132 9.49 19.23 13.64
CA THR A 132 9.33 19.19 15.11
C THR A 132 10.44 18.46 15.85
N LEU A 133 11.13 17.51 15.21
CA LEU A 133 12.14 16.67 15.88
C LEU A 133 13.58 16.99 15.48
N LEU A 134 13.80 17.61 14.31
CA LEU A 134 15.14 17.80 13.77
C LEU A 134 15.62 19.25 13.96
N PRO A 135 16.94 19.45 14.16
CA PRO A 135 17.52 20.79 14.03
C PRO A 135 17.34 21.32 12.60
N ALA A 136 17.37 22.65 12.45
CA ALA A 136 16.91 23.32 11.23
C ALA A 136 17.66 22.90 9.95
N ALA A 137 18.96 22.61 10.03
CA ALA A 137 19.75 22.20 8.87
C ALA A 137 19.37 20.80 8.40
N GLU A 138 19.24 19.86 9.32
CA GLU A 138 18.85 18.48 9.08
C GLU A 138 17.40 18.40 8.59
N ALA A 139 16.49 19.15 9.23
CA ALA A 139 15.10 19.29 8.80
C ALA A 139 15.01 19.75 7.34
N ARG A 140 15.74 20.81 6.97
CA ARG A 140 15.80 21.33 5.61
C ARG A 140 16.33 20.29 4.63
N SER A 141 17.44 19.62 4.97
CA SER A 141 18.03 18.60 4.12
C SER A 141 17.07 17.43 3.86
N LEU A 142 16.41 16.94 4.92
CA LEU A 142 15.44 15.85 4.84
C LEU A 142 14.27 16.26 3.94
N LEU A 143 13.67 17.43 4.18
CA LEU A 143 12.54 17.93 3.41
C LEU A 143 12.87 18.10 1.93
N ILE A 144 14.05 18.66 1.60
CA ILE A 144 14.50 18.78 0.20
C ILE A 144 14.58 17.40 -0.44
N ILE A 145 15.24 16.44 0.20
CA ILE A 145 15.41 15.09 -0.34
C ILE A 145 14.04 14.43 -0.58
N VAL A 146 13.16 14.44 0.42
CA VAL A 146 11.90 13.70 0.33
C VAL A 146 10.90 14.36 -0.62
N TRP A 147 10.83 15.70 -0.66
CA TRP A 147 9.92 16.41 -1.56
C TRP A 147 10.43 16.43 -3.00
N THR A 148 11.74 16.59 -3.24
CA THR A 148 12.32 16.41 -4.57
C THR A 148 12.08 14.99 -5.07
N GLY A 149 12.36 13.97 -4.25
CA GLY A 149 12.08 12.58 -4.59
C GLY A 149 10.60 12.32 -4.86
N ALA A 150 9.70 12.93 -4.08
CA ALA A 150 8.26 12.80 -4.28
C ALA A 150 7.79 13.45 -5.59
N ILE A 151 8.24 14.66 -5.90
CA ILE A 151 7.91 15.36 -7.16
C ILE A 151 8.42 14.55 -8.36
N LEU A 152 9.67 14.09 -8.32
CA LEU A 152 10.23 13.23 -9.38
C LEU A 152 9.43 11.94 -9.53
N GLY A 153 9.04 11.30 -8.42
CA GLY A 153 8.21 10.10 -8.41
C GLY A 153 6.81 10.33 -8.98
N VAL A 154 6.16 11.45 -8.64
CA VAL A 154 4.86 11.87 -9.20
C VAL A 154 4.98 12.07 -10.70
N CYS A 155 5.96 12.86 -11.17
CA CYS A 155 6.22 13.09 -12.59
C CYS A 155 6.44 11.75 -13.32
N PHE A 156 7.30 10.89 -12.77
CA PHE A 156 7.55 9.55 -13.31
C PHE A 156 6.24 8.74 -13.46
N ARG A 157 5.35 8.74 -12.46
CA ARG A 157 4.08 7.99 -12.50
C ARG A 157 3.03 8.60 -13.42
N VAL A 158 3.00 9.92 -13.54
CA VAL A 158 2.03 10.64 -14.38
C VAL A 158 2.40 10.51 -15.86
N PHE A 159 3.68 10.65 -16.20
CA PHE A 159 4.18 10.58 -17.58
C PHE A 159 4.43 9.14 -18.05
N TRP A 160 4.83 8.21 -17.17
CA TRP A 160 5.04 6.80 -17.52
C TRP A 160 3.98 5.87 -16.93
N THR A 161 2.92 5.72 -17.69
CA THR A 161 1.65 5.12 -17.25
C THR A 161 1.73 3.59 -17.16
N GLY A 162 2.45 2.98 -18.10
CA GLY A 162 2.72 1.55 -18.19
C GLY A 162 3.91 1.07 -17.34
N ALA A 163 4.54 1.93 -16.52
CA ALA A 163 5.71 1.52 -15.74
C ALA A 163 5.39 0.31 -14.84
N PRO A 164 6.19 -0.76 -14.91
CA PRO A 164 5.89 -2.01 -14.22
C PRO A 164 6.08 -1.86 -12.70
N ARG A 165 5.33 -2.64 -11.92
CA ARG A 165 5.33 -2.57 -10.45
C ARG A 165 6.69 -2.79 -9.82
N TRP A 166 7.49 -3.69 -10.39
CA TRP A 166 8.83 -3.99 -9.88
C TRP A 166 9.76 -2.78 -9.94
N LEU A 167 9.49 -1.80 -10.80
CA LEU A 167 10.30 -0.59 -10.91
C LEU A 167 9.92 0.42 -9.84
N TYR A 168 8.62 0.73 -9.70
CA TYR A 168 8.19 1.85 -8.86
C TYR A 168 8.04 1.49 -7.38
N VAL A 169 7.79 0.23 -7.03
CA VAL A 169 7.69 -0.20 -5.62
C VAL A 169 9.03 -0.02 -4.89
N PRO A 170 10.19 -0.43 -5.44
CA PRO A 170 11.48 -0.12 -4.85
C PRO A 170 11.75 1.38 -4.70
N VAL A 171 11.27 2.22 -5.62
CA VAL A 171 11.44 3.68 -5.50
C VAL A 171 10.63 4.23 -4.31
N TYR A 172 9.42 3.73 -4.06
CA TYR A 172 8.68 4.06 -2.83
C TYR A 172 9.45 3.66 -1.59
N LEU A 173 10.01 2.45 -1.57
CA LEU A 173 10.79 1.95 -0.44
C LEU A 173 12.06 2.78 -0.22
N ALA A 174 12.81 3.09 -1.28
CA ALA A 174 14.01 3.90 -1.20
C ALA A 174 13.72 5.29 -0.61
N LEU A 175 12.66 5.96 -1.09
CA LEU A 175 12.23 7.25 -0.56
C LEU A 175 11.74 7.13 0.89
N GLY A 176 10.98 6.07 1.19
CA GLY A 176 10.45 5.76 2.53
C GLY A 176 11.53 5.43 3.55
N TRP A 177 12.72 5.01 3.14
CA TRP A 177 13.83 4.64 4.03
C TRP A 177 14.84 5.77 4.28
N VAL A 178 14.65 6.96 3.69
CA VAL A 178 15.50 8.14 3.95
C VAL A 178 15.62 8.46 5.45
N ALA A 179 14.59 8.14 6.26
CA ALA A 179 14.55 8.28 7.72
C ALA A 179 15.76 7.67 8.43
N VAL A 180 16.31 6.58 7.88
CA VAL A 180 17.41 5.82 8.50
C VAL A 180 18.64 6.71 8.71
N PHE A 181 18.90 7.65 7.80
CA PHE A 181 20.01 8.59 7.92
C PHE A 181 19.80 9.66 9.01
N TYR A 182 18.57 9.78 9.52
CA TYR A 182 18.16 10.78 10.52
C TYR A 182 17.74 10.15 11.86
N VAL A 183 18.02 8.85 12.08
CA VAL A 183 17.63 8.14 13.31
C VAL A 183 18.20 8.81 14.57
N LYS A 184 19.47 9.22 14.56
CA LYS A 184 20.10 9.89 15.72
C LYS A 184 19.42 11.22 16.08
N PRO A 185 19.27 12.20 15.17
CA PRO A 185 18.56 13.43 15.50
C PRO A 185 17.08 13.19 15.85
N MET A 186 16.40 12.23 15.20
CA MET A 186 15.02 11.86 15.57
C MET A 186 14.93 11.28 16.98
N LEU A 187 15.90 10.46 17.40
CA LEU A 187 15.97 9.93 18.76
C LEU A 187 16.17 11.05 19.78
N HIS A 188 17.06 12.01 19.48
CA HIS A 188 17.31 13.13 20.39
C HIS A 188 16.11 14.08 20.49
N GLY A 189 15.43 14.36 19.37
CA GLY A 189 14.29 15.29 19.36
C GLY A 189 12.99 14.69 19.88
N GLY A 190 12.71 13.40 19.59
CA GLY A 190 11.43 12.76 19.93
C GLY A 190 11.51 11.70 21.02
N GLY A 191 12.71 11.29 21.42
CA GLY A 191 12.93 10.20 22.36
C GLY A 191 12.61 8.80 21.79
N PRO A 192 12.85 7.74 22.59
CA PRO A 192 12.72 6.35 22.14
C PRO A 192 11.30 5.97 21.72
N ALA A 193 10.27 6.53 22.37
CA ALA A 193 8.88 6.20 22.08
C ALA A 193 8.46 6.65 20.69
N VAL A 194 8.72 7.92 20.34
CA VAL A 194 8.42 8.47 19.00
C VAL A 194 9.22 7.73 17.93
N LEU A 195 10.52 7.48 18.16
CA LEU A 195 11.35 6.74 17.22
C LEU A 195 10.82 5.31 16.98
N THR A 196 10.38 4.62 18.05
CA THR A 196 9.83 3.27 17.93
C THR A 196 8.58 3.25 17.06
N LEU A 197 7.69 4.24 17.21
CA LEU A 197 6.51 4.37 16.36
C LEU A 197 6.89 4.67 14.90
N ILE A 198 7.87 5.56 14.66
CA ILE A 198 8.37 5.86 13.31
C ILE A 198 8.90 4.59 12.64
N ILE A 199 9.73 3.81 13.34
CA ILE A 199 10.28 2.54 12.85
C ILE A 199 9.16 1.53 12.59
N THR A 200 8.21 1.40 13.52
CA THR A 200 7.09 0.47 13.39
C THR A 200 6.22 0.80 12.19
N GLY A 201 5.86 2.08 12.00
CA GLY A 201 5.11 2.54 10.82
C GLY A 201 5.89 2.31 9.52
N GLY A 202 7.20 2.57 9.51
CA GLY A 202 8.07 2.30 8.36
C GLY A 202 8.15 0.80 8.00
N ALA A 203 8.21 -0.06 9.01
CA ALA A 203 8.18 -1.51 8.85
C ALA A 203 6.83 -1.98 8.27
N LEU A 204 5.71 -1.48 8.82
CA LEU A 204 4.36 -1.79 8.31
C LEU A 204 4.19 -1.37 6.84
N TYR A 205 4.63 -0.16 6.47
CA TYR A 205 4.65 0.26 5.07
C TYR A 205 5.50 -0.66 4.19
N THR A 206 6.68 -1.06 4.68
CA THR A 206 7.59 -1.94 3.94
C THR A 206 6.96 -3.31 3.70
N ILE A 207 6.34 -3.91 4.72
CA ILE A 207 5.63 -5.18 4.61
C ILE A 207 4.49 -5.06 3.59
N GLY A 208 3.67 -4.02 3.70
CA GLY A 208 2.60 -3.74 2.74
C GLY A 208 3.11 -3.62 1.30
N ALA A 209 4.18 -2.87 1.09
CA ALA A 209 4.79 -2.66 -0.23
C ALA A 209 5.36 -3.96 -0.83
N ILE A 210 5.99 -4.82 0.00
CA ILE A 210 6.47 -6.15 -0.43
C ILE A 210 5.29 -7.03 -0.85
N ILE A 211 4.21 -7.07 -0.07
CA ILE A 211 3.00 -7.84 -0.40
C ILE A 211 2.38 -7.32 -1.70
N TYR A 212 2.31 -6.00 -1.87
CA TYR A 212 1.81 -5.37 -3.10
C TYR A 212 2.69 -5.69 -4.31
N GLY A 213 4.01 -5.66 -4.16
CA GLY A 213 4.98 -5.98 -5.21
C GLY A 213 4.91 -7.44 -5.64
N THR A 214 4.95 -8.35 -4.68
CA THR A 214 4.97 -9.82 -4.89
C THR A 214 3.59 -10.41 -5.20
N LYS A 215 2.51 -9.68 -4.90
CA LYS A 215 1.11 -10.16 -4.94
C LYS A 215 0.84 -11.36 -4.02
N ARG A 216 1.62 -11.53 -2.95
CA ARG A 216 1.47 -12.62 -1.97
C ARG A 216 1.61 -12.09 -0.54
N PRO A 217 0.83 -12.61 0.43
CA PRO A 217 -0.22 -13.63 0.27
C PRO A 217 -1.48 -13.08 -0.41
N ASN A 218 -2.32 -13.99 -0.95
CA ASN A 218 -3.58 -13.64 -1.63
C ASN A 218 -4.71 -14.55 -1.10
N PRO A 219 -5.15 -14.36 0.16
CA PRO A 219 -5.90 -15.36 0.91
C PRO A 219 -7.32 -15.57 0.38
N SER A 220 -7.98 -14.51 -0.10
CA SER A 220 -9.31 -14.60 -0.71
C SER A 220 -9.39 -13.72 -1.96
N PRO A 221 -9.03 -14.23 -3.14
CA PRO A 221 -9.04 -13.44 -4.39
C PRO A 221 -10.38 -12.77 -4.69
N ARG A 222 -11.49 -13.33 -4.21
CA ARG A 222 -12.85 -12.80 -4.43
C ARG A 222 -13.26 -11.71 -3.43
N TRP A 223 -12.74 -11.75 -2.20
CA TRP A 223 -13.18 -10.85 -1.13
C TRP A 223 -12.06 -9.97 -0.59
N PHE A 224 -10.92 -10.55 -0.27
CA PHE A 224 -9.79 -9.91 0.40
C PHE A 224 -8.47 -10.49 -0.12
N GLY A 225 -7.93 -9.86 -1.16
CA GLY A 225 -6.70 -10.27 -1.80
C GLY A 225 -5.46 -9.51 -1.30
N PHE A 226 -4.34 -9.69 -2.00
CA PHE A 226 -3.06 -9.06 -1.66
C PHE A 226 -3.13 -7.52 -1.61
N HIS A 227 -4.02 -6.90 -2.39
CA HIS A 227 -4.17 -5.45 -2.46
C HIS A 227 -4.94 -4.91 -1.25
N GLU A 228 -5.94 -5.66 -0.78
CA GLU A 228 -6.65 -5.33 0.46
C GLU A 228 -5.72 -5.47 1.68
N ILE A 229 -4.83 -6.47 1.67
CA ILE A 229 -3.76 -6.58 2.66
C ILE A 229 -2.83 -5.37 2.61
N PHE A 230 -2.38 -4.98 1.40
CA PHE A 230 -1.58 -3.77 1.22
C PHE A 230 -2.28 -2.52 1.79
N HIS A 231 -3.56 -2.30 1.49
CA HIS A 231 -4.34 -1.20 2.06
C HIS A 231 -4.41 -1.26 3.58
N THR A 232 -4.54 -2.46 4.15
CA THR A 232 -4.57 -2.65 5.61
C THR A 232 -3.25 -2.21 6.24
N PHE A 233 -2.11 -2.66 5.70
CA PHE A 233 -0.79 -2.24 6.18
C PHE A 233 -0.57 -0.73 6.02
N THR A 234 -1.03 -0.13 4.92
CA THR A 234 -0.97 1.33 4.69
C THR A 234 -1.79 2.10 5.73
N ILE A 235 -2.99 1.62 6.11
CA ILE A 235 -3.80 2.22 7.17
C ILE A 235 -3.11 2.07 8.53
N LEU A 236 -2.64 0.87 8.88
CA LEU A 236 -1.98 0.62 10.15
C LEU A 236 -0.71 1.48 10.30
N ALA A 237 0.09 1.56 9.24
CA ALA A 237 1.28 2.42 9.21
C ALA A 237 0.91 3.89 9.39
N PHE A 238 -0.12 4.39 8.67
CA PHE A 238 -0.61 5.75 8.82
C PHE A 238 -1.08 6.04 10.25
N VAL A 239 -1.84 5.15 10.88
CA VAL A 239 -2.30 5.33 12.27
C VAL A 239 -1.11 5.40 13.23
N VAL A 240 -0.14 4.51 13.08
CA VAL A 240 1.08 4.53 13.91
C VAL A 240 1.87 5.83 13.71
N HIS A 241 2.03 6.30 12.47
CA HIS A 241 2.69 7.57 12.18
C HIS A 241 1.88 8.79 12.63
N TYR A 242 0.55 8.73 12.61
CA TYR A 242 -0.30 9.76 13.19
C TYR A 242 -0.06 9.89 14.70
N VAL A 243 -0.01 8.78 15.43
CA VAL A 243 0.30 8.78 16.87
C VAL A 243 1.73 9.30 17.13
N ALA A 244 2.70 8.92 16.29
CA ALA A 244 4.05 9.48 16.39
C ALA A 244 4.06 10.99 16.14
N ALA A 245 3.32 11.46 15.13
CA ALA A 245 3.23 12.88 14.78
C ALA A 245 2.51 13.68 15.85
N SER A 246 1.46 13.13 16.47
CA SER A 246 0.77 13.76 17.59
C SER A 246 1.71 13.90 18.79
N MET A 247 2.45 12.86 19.14
CA MET A 247 3.46 12.94 20.21
C MET A 247 4.57 13.95 19.88
N ALA A 248 5.03 13.99 18.64
CA ALA A 248 6.07 14.93 18.21
C ALA A 248 5.59 16.39 18.23
N ILE A 249 4.33 16.64 17.86
CA ILE A 249 3.74 17.98 17.81
C ILE A 249 3.36 18.47 19.21
N TYR A 250 2.78 17.62 20.05
CA TYR A 250 2.33 17.97 21.41
C TYR A 250 3.46 17.91 22.44
N GLY A 251 4.51 17.11 22.19
CA GLY A 251 5.58 16.84 23.14
C GLY A 251 6.50 18.03 23.42
N HIS A 252 6.39 19.14 22.65
CA HIS A 252 7.18 20.36 22.89
C HIS A 252 6.83 21.06 24.20
N ASP A 253 5.67 20.78 24.81
CA ASP A 253 5.28 21.42 26.06
C ASP A 253 5.93 20.79 27.31
N VAL A 254 6.23 19.49 27.29
CA VAL A 254 6.64 18.76 28.50
C VAL A 254 8.08 19.08 28.92
N THR A 255 8.98 19.28 27.94
CA THR A 255 10.39 19.63 28.22
C THR A 255 10.57 21.07 28.68
N ALA A 256 9.72 22.01 28.24
CA ALA A 256 9.77 23.40 28.67
C ALA A 256 9.32 23.57 30.13
N THR A 257 8.32 22.81 30.59
CA THR A 257 7.84 22.87 31.98
C THR A 257 8.79 22.17 32.96
N THR A 258 9.52 21.15 32.53
CA THR A 258 10.42 20.36 33.42
C THR A 258 11.76 21.06 33.70
N LEU A 259 12.16 22.04 32.87
CA LEU A 259 13.37 22.85 33.09
C LEU A 259 13.10 24.18 33.82
N ALA A 260 11.84 24.43 34.19
CA ALA A 260 11.41 25.64 34.90
C ALA A 260 11.17 25.42 36.42
N HIS A 261 11.48 24.22 36.94
CA HIS A 261 11.40 23.85 38.35
C HIS A 261 12.68 23.11 38.78
#